data_AF-A0A9W8J8F2-F1
#
_entry.id   AF-A0A9W8J8F2-F1
#
_cell.length_a   1.000
_cell.length_b   1.000
_cell.length_c   1.000
_cell.angle_alpha   90.00
_cell.angle_beta   90.00
_cell.angle_gamma   90.00
#
_symmetry.space_group_name_H-M   'P 1'
#
loop_
_entity.id
_entity.type
_entity.pdbx_description
1 polymer ?
#
loop_
_entity_poly.entity_id
_entity_poly.type
_entity_poly.pdbx_seq_one_letter_code
_entity_poly.pdbx_strand_id
1 'polypeptide(L)'
;MDASALLRKPEGSTTGAATMINTSENTSEDPPPRHSDVDPSTSGRAHRHPPPTEHTQSVSMFSNAQRIKMDNVTFHSSQHVHNAQDGRKGGWTMLLENVASNALHDSSARFDAPKCDEDTRVEVTKELMDWMQDREAPQRLLCMTGAAGAGKSALQQTIAEECSGSNTLGSAFFFSAGDPTRNNLSCIVPTIACQLGLHNPALRDAIGKVIEDNPLIFKKKIKIQMDMLVVTPFKRLCASGELDRNTFPHAILIDGLDECSGEENQAELLSTIKHCLLDNDLPFRIFIASRPEWAIRTALDNEPEGYLYRLAYHIKLSDIRSRDRRAQSPQWPTQEDIEKLDDLHEHELANIVKSYYDEWKKRYESHGFKLAEEEE
;
A
#
# COMPACT_ATOMS: atom_id res chain seq x y z
N MET A 1 -26.26 -12.37 -46.03
CA MET A 1 -26.17 -10.97 -46.47
C MET A 1 -25.09 -10.32 -45.63
N ASP A 2 -24.00 -9.75 -46.10
CA ASP A 2 -23.16 -9.89 -47.29
C ASP A 2 -21.80 -9.30 -46.86
N ALA A 3 -20.72 -9.73 -47.50
CA ALA A 3 -19.35 -9.35 -47.16
C ALA A 3 -18.92 -8.02 -47.82
N SER A 4 -17.94 -7.37 -47.19
CA SER A 4 -16.86 -6.56 -47.80
C SER A 4 -17.19 -5.27 -48.56
N ALA A 5 -16.79 -4.13 -47.98
CA ALA A 5 -16.34 -2.88 -48.63
C ALA A 5 -16.05 -1.84 -47.51
N LEU A 6 -15.04 -0.98 -47.50
CA LEU A 6 -14.00 -0.58 -48.45
C LEU A 6 -12.94 0.22 -47.65
N LEU A 7 -11.66 -0.02 -47.98
CA LEU A 7 -10.54 0.88 -47.71
C LEU A 7 -10.81 2.31 -48.21
N ARG A 8 -10.30 3.32 -47.49
CA ARG A 8 -9.81 4.61 -48.03
C ARG A 8 -8.92 5.37 -47.02
N LYS A 9 -7.62 5.43 -47.31
CA LYS A 9 -6.75 6.63 -47.12
C LYS A 9 -6.56 7.27 -48.51
N PRO A 10 -6.35 8.60 -48.64
CA PRO A 10 -4.98 9.16 -48.76
C PRO A 10 -4.82 10.56 -48.08
N GLU A 11 -3.69 10.84 -47.41
CA GLU A 11 -2.47 11.59 -47.82
C GLU A 11 -2.55 13.14 -47.84
N GLY A 12 -1.47 13.78 -47.35
CA GLY A 12 -1.13 15.21 -47.48
C GLY A 12 -0.50 15.81 -46.20
N SER A 13 0.78 15.58 -45.91
CA SER A 13 1.93 16.47 -46.18
C SER A 13 1.90 17.85 -45.49
N THR A 14 2.78 18.08 -44.51
CA THR A 14 3.86 19.08 -44.65
C THR A 14 4.91 18.99 -43.53
N THR A 15 6.14 19.26 -43.97
CA THR A 15 7.47 19.26 -43.35
C THR A 15 7.71 20.46 -42.41
N GLY A 16 8.57 20.26 -41.39
CA GLY A 16 9.23 21.34 -40.65
C GLY A 16 10.39 20.78 -39.82
N ALA A 17 11.62 21.04 -40.26
CA ALA A 17 12.86 20.54 -39.69
C ALA A 17 13.52 21.52 -38.70
N ALA A 18 14.24 20.92 -37.74
CA ALA A 18 15.50 21.33 -37.10
C ALA A 18 15.63 22.71 -36.42
N THR A 19 16.17 22.73 -35.20
CA THR A 19 17.56 23.15 -34.94
C THR A 19 17.95 22.89 -33.47
N MET A 20 19.03 22.13 -33.29
CA MET A 20 19.80 22.03 -32.06
C MET A 20 20.76 23.22 -31.96
N ILE A 21 20.91 23.78 -30.76
CA ILE A 21 22.09 24.61 -30.44
C ILE A 21 22.68 24.09 -29.13
N ASN A 22 23.92 23.66 -29.25
CA ASN A 22 24.83 23.30 -28.18
C ASN A 22 25.81 24.48 -28.03
N THR A 23 26.01 25.01 -26.84
CA THR A 23 27.20 25.83 -26.53
C THR A 23 27.67 25.59 -25.11
N SER A 24 28.96 25.33 -25.06
CA SER A 24 29.88 24.95 -24.00
C SER A 24 30.21 26.05 -23.01
N GLU A 25 30.63 25.60 -21.82
CA GLU A 25 31.72 26.09 -20.94
C GLU A 25 31.95 27.60 -20.78
N ASN A 26 31.92 28.06 -19.51
CA ASN A 26 33.10 28.73 -18.98
C ASN A 26 33.18 28.64 -17.45
N THR A 27 34.31 28.11 -17.00
CA THR A 27 34.87 28.12 -15.64
C THR A 27 35.54 29.47 -15.38
N SER A 28 35.56 29.92 -14.11
CA SER A 28 36.69 30.67 -13.52
C SER A 28 36.45 30.92 -12.04
N GLU A 29 37.20 30.16 -11.24
CA GLU A 29 37.58 30.51 -9.86
C GLU A 29 38.73 31.53 -9.86
N ASP A 30 39.08 31.96 -8.64
CA ASP A 30 40.31 32.63 -8.17
C ASP A 30 40.31 34.18 -8.03
N PRO A 31 41.16 34.77 -7.16
CA PRO A 31 41.29 34.58 -5.70
C PRO A 31 41.51 35.96 -4.98
N PRO A 32 41.83 36.05 -3.66
CA PRO A 32 42.01 37.33 -2.97
C PRO A 32 43.49 37.75 -2.86
N PRO A 33 43.78 39.02 -2.49
CA PRO A 33 45.08 39.35 -1.92
C PRO A 33 45.04 39.88 -0.48
N ARG A 34 46.22 39.74 0.11
CA ARG A 34 46.63 39.75 1.52
C ARG A 34 47.13 41.11 2.02
N HIS A 35 47.11 41.23 3.36
CA HIS A 35 48.08 41.86 4.29
C HIS A 35 48.60 43.30 4.09
N SER A 36 48.44 44.14 5.12
CA SER A 36 49.57 44.75 5.84
C SER A 36 49.15 45.36 7.18
N ASP A 37 50.01 45.15 8.18
CA ASP A 37 49.95 45.50 9.60
C ASP A 37 49.79 47.00 9.91
N VAL A 38 49.25 47.35 11.09
CA VAL A 38 49.82 48.26 12.12
C VAL A 38 48.98 48.15 13.42
N ASP A 39 49.65 47.89 14.54
CA ASP A 39 49.19 48.07 15.94
C ASP A 39 50.02 49.24 16.55
N PRO A 40 49.76 49.81 17.75
CA PRO A 40 48.62 49.68 18.66
C PRO A 40 48.09 51.03 19.22
N SER A 41 46.90 51.02 19.84
CA SER A 41 46.65 51.54 21.21
C SER A 41 45.17 51.83 21.49
N THR A 42 44.78 51.59 22.76
CA THR A 42 43.69 52.22 23.53
C THR A 42 42.39 51.43 23.70
N SER A 43 42.28 50.78 24.89
CA SER A 43 41.13 50.74 25.81
C SER A 43 39.69 50.54 25.27
N GLY A 44 39.02 49.46 25.68
CA GLY A 44 37.54 49.44 25.65
C GLY A 44 36.84 48.08 25.77
N ARG A 45 36.67 47.59 27.01
CA ARG A 45 35.52 46.85 27.56
C ARG A 45 34.57 46.05 26.62
N ALA A 46 34.52 44.73 26.86
CA ALA A 46 33.66 43.74 26.21
C ALA A 46 32.14 43.94 26.39
N HIS A 47 31.38 43.72 25.31
CA HIS A 47 29.93 43.48 25.32
C HIS A 47 29.65 42.04 24.85
N ARG A 48 28.99 41.23 25.70
CA ARG A 48 28.35 39.95 25.33
C ARG A 48 26.83 40.18 25.14
N HIS A 49 26.28 39.61 24.08
CA HIS A 49 24.83 39.52 23.84
C HIS A 49 24.16 38.48 24.75
N PRO A 50 22.89 38.68 25.18
CA PRO A 50 22.10 37.66 25.88
C PRO A 50 21.28 36.78 24.92
N PRO A 51 20.85 35.57 25.34
CA PRO A 51 20.00 34.66 24.55
C PRO A 51 18.50 35.04 24.62
N PRO A 52 17.64 34.48 23.74
CA PRO A 52 16.27 34.97 23.55
C PRO A 52 15.32 34.54 24.68
N THR A 53 14.44 35.47 25.06
CA THR A 53 13.41 35.35 26.10
C THR A 53 12.17 34.59 25.62
N GLU A 54 11.77 33.55 26.35
CA GLU A 54 10.44 32.95 26.29
C GLU A 54 9.41 33.90 26.92
N HIS A 55 8.33 34.20 26.19
CA HIS A 55 7.22 35.01 26.71
C HIS A 55 6.28 34.15 27.56
N THR A 56 6.53 34.10 28.87
CA THR A 56 5.51 33.71 29.85
C THR A 56 4.77 34.97 30.31
N GLN A 57 3.48 35.10 30.00
CA GLN A 57 2.65 36.18 30.55
C GLN A 57 2.53 35.99 32.08
N SER A 58 3.29 36.75 32.86
CA SER A 58 3.13 36.76 34.32
C SER A 58 1.84 37.52 34.68
N VAL A 59 0.83 36.82 35.16
CA VAL A 59 -0.34 37.46 35.78
C VAL A 59 0.06 37.91 37.19
N SER A 60 0.27 39.22 37.38
CA SER A 60 0.48 39.82 38.70
C SER A 60 -0.86 39.93 39.43
N MET A 61 -1.03 39.18 40.52
CA MET A 61 -2.28 39.19 41.31
C MET A 61 -2.41 40.39 42.28
N PHE A 62 -1.36 41.18 42.49
CA PHE A 62 -1.36 42.29 43.47
C PHE A 62 -0.68 43.56 42.95
N SER A 63 -1.08 44.00 41.76
CA SER A 63 -0.57 45.23 41.14
C SER A 63 -0.87 46.45 42.04
N ASN A 64 0.16 47.21 42.43
CA ASN A 64 0.09 48.43 43.25
C ASN A 64 -0.35 48.28 44.72
N ALA A 65 -0.37 47.07 45.30
CA ALA A 65 -0.62 46.90 46.73
C ALA A 65 0.65 47.21 47.56
N GLN A 66 0.49 47.94 48.68
CA GLN A 66 1.55 48.17 49.66
C GLN A 66 1.12 47.67 51.05
N ARG A 67 2.07 47.10 51.81
CA ARG A 67 1.89 46.49 53.15
C ARG A 67 0.99 45.23 53.22
N ILE A 68 1.21 44.27 52.32
CA ILE A 68 0.59 42.94 52.46
C ILE A 68 1.40 42.11 53.47
N LYS A 69 0.76 41.64 54.53
CA LYS A 69 1.29 40.60 55.44
C LYS A 69 0.47 39.33 55.24
N MET A 70 1.13 38.27 54.78
CA MET A 70 0.52 36.95 54.59
C MET A 70 1.21 35.96 55.53
N ASP A 71 0.48 35.45 56.52
CA ASP A 71 0.95 34.39 57.40
C ASP A 71 0.25 33.07 56.96
N ASN A 72 1.04 32.05 56.57
CA ASN A 72 0.64 30.75 55.99
C ASN A 72 -0.09 30.79 54.63
N VAL A 73 0.68 30.85 53.53
CA VAL A 73 0.18 30.68 52.15
C VAL A 73 0.49 29.28 51.63
N THR A 74 -0.54 28.52 51.25
CA THR A 74 -0.40 27.24 50.56
C THR A 74 -0.74 27.42 49.09
N PHE A 75 0.24 27.25 48.20
CA PHE A 75 0.04 27.33 46.75
C PHE A 75 -0.42 25.98 46.22
N HIS A 76 -1.69 25.87 45.85
CA HIS A 76 -2.19 24.75 45.07
C HIS A 76 -2.10 25.12 43.58
N SER A 77 -1.07 24.62 42.90
CA SER A 77 -0.99 24.69 41.44
C SER A 77 -1.95 23.65 40.86
N SER A 78 -3.23 23.99 40.79
CA SER A 78 -4.19 23.24 40.01
C SER A 78 -3.91 23.54 38.53
N GLN A 79 -3.24 22.62 37.83
CA GLN A 79 -3.32 22.60 36.37
C GLN A 79 -4.79 22.34 36.04
N HIS A 80 -5.52 23.41 35.76
CA HIS A 80 -6.78 23.30 35.04
C HIS A 80 -6.44 22.81 33.64
N VAL A 81 -6.29 21.50 33.48
CA VAL A 81 -6.56 20.86 32.20
C VAL A 81 -7.97 21.30 31.87
N HIS A 82 -8.10 22.24 30.95
CA HIS A 82 -9.36 22.46 30.29
C HIS A 82 -9.63 21.16 29.53
N ASN A 83 -10.23 20.18 30.20
CA ASN A 83 -11.20 19.32 29.56
C ASN A 83 -12.41 20.22 29.26
N ALA A 84 -12.21 21.18 28.35
CA ALA A 84 -13.26 21.43 27.41
C ALA A 84 -13.46 20.06 26.76
N GLN A 85 -14.49 19.33 27.19
CA GLN A 85 -15.14 18.42 26.26
C GLN A 85 -15.67 19.32 25.15
N ASP A 86 -14.78 19.70 24.24
CA ASP A 86 -15.16 20.17 22.94
C ASP A 86 -15.97 19.01 22.37
N GLY A 87 -17.27 19.24 22.11
CA GLY A 87 -18.12 18.25 21.47
C GLY A 87 -17.61 17.85 20.07
N ARG A 88 -16.49 18.43 19.62
CA ARG A 88 -15.71 17.95 18.49
C ARG A 88 -15.15 16.56 18.78
N LYS A 89 -15.69 15.63 18.01
CA LYS A 89 -15.13 14.30 17.79
C LYS A 89 -13.63 14.42 17.45
N GLY A 90 -12.78 13.63 18.10
CA GLY A 90 -11.35 13.58 17.78
C GLY A 90 -11.12 13.00 16.38
N GLY A 91 -10.06 13.44 15.69
CA GLY A 91 -9.79 13.04 14.31
C GLY A 91 -9.51 11.56 14.15
N TRP A 92 -8.90 10.93 15.15
CA TRP A 92 -8.75 9.47 15.18
C TRP A 92 -10.10 8.75 15.23
N THR A 93 -11.06 9.27 16.01
CA THR A 93 -12.42 8.73 16.04
C THR A 93 -13.12 8.91 14.70
N MET A 94 -12.93 10.05 14.02
CA MET A 94 -13.44 10.24 12.66
C MET A 94 -12.82 9.26 11.65
N LEU A 95 -11.53 8.94 11.79
CA LEU A 95 -10.86 7.93 10.95
C LEU A 95 -11.56 6.58 11.06
N LEU A 96 -11.79 6.11 12.29
CA LEU A 96 -12.38 4.79 12.55
C LEU A 96 -13.76 4.60 11.91
N GLU A 97 -14.52 5.68 11.70
CA GLU A 97 -15.83 5.63 11.04
C GLU A 97 -15.77 5.49 9.52
N ASN A 98 -14.60 5.73 8.94
CA ASN A 98 -14.35 5.61 7.51
C ASN A 98 -13.49 4.37 7.20
N VAL A 99 -13.22 3.51 8.18
CA VAL A 99 -12.48 2.25 8.03
C VAL A 99 -13.44 1.11 7.67
N ALA A 100 -13.02 0.25 6.75
CA ALA A 100 -13.68 -1.03 6.48
C ALA A 100 -13.07 -2.12 7.36
N SER A 101 -13.55 -2.27 8.60
CA SER A 101 -13.03 -3.27 9.56
C SER A 101 -13.26 -4.73 9.11
N ASN A 102 -14.25 -4.95 8.25
CA ASN A 102 -14.53 -6.18 7.53
C ASN A 102 -13.51 -6.50 6.42
N ALA A 103 -12.64 -5.56 6.03
CA ALA A 103 -11.60 -5.75 5.02
C ALA A 103 -10.27 -6.26 5.60
N LEU A 104 -10.12 -6.28 6.92
CA LEU A 104 -8.89 -6.68 7.60
C LEU A 104 -8.62 -8.18 7.43
N HIS A 105 -7.36 -8.58 7.50
CA HIS A 105 -6.96 -10.00 7.37
C HIS A 105 -7.55 -10.90 8.48
N ASP A 106 -7.75 -10.34 9.67
CA ASP A 106 -8.17 -10.98 10.92
C ASP A 106 -9.61 -10.62 11.31
N SER A 107 -10.38 -10.06 10.39
CA SER A 107 -11.76 -9.67 10.65
C SER A 107 -12.67 -10.88 10.86
N SER A 108 -13.55 -10.83 11.86
CA SER A 108 -14.58 -11.85 12.08
C SER A 108 -15.58 -11.95 10.92
N ALA A 109 -15.73 -10.91 10.12
CA ALA A 109 -16.53 -10.94 8.89
C ALA A 109 -15.93 -11.86 7.81
N ARG A 110 -14.69 -12.32 8.02
CA ARG A 110 -13.95 -13.27 7.17
C ARG A 110 -13.72 -14.59 7.90
N PHE A 111 -14.67 -14.98 8.75
CA PHE A 111 -14.77 -16.31 9.34
C PHE A 111 -14.80 -17.33 8.20
N ASP A 112 -13.72 -18.09 8.02
CA ASP A 112 -13.42 -18.97 6.87
C ASP A 112 -12.81 -18.26 5.64
N ALA A 113 -11.90 -17.32 5.87
CA ALA A 113 -11.02 -16.81 4.82
C ALA A 113 -10.33 -17.99 4.10
N PRO A 114 -10.23 -17.98 2.76
CA PRO A 114 -9.60 -19.07 2.02
C PRO A 114 -8.19 -19.34 2.55
N LYS A 115 -7.89 -20.59 2.84
CA LYS A 115 -6.55 -21.02 3.22
C LYS A 115 -5.94 -21.87 2.13
N CYS A 116 -4.64 -21.73 1.92
CA CYS A 116 -3.92 -22.70 1.10
C CYS A 116 -3.86 -24.03 1.86
N ASP A 117 -4.08 -25.16 1.18
CA ASP A 117 -3.72 -26.45 1.76
C ASP A 117 -2.21 -26.45 2.05
N GLU A 118 -1.83 -26.86 3.26
CA GLU A 118 -0.47 -26.73 3.82
C GLU A 118 0.61 -27.29 2.86
N ASP A 119 0.29 -28.30 2.06
CA ASP A 119 1.23 -28.99 1.18
C ASP A 119 1.25 -28.50 -0.28
N THR A 120 0.27 -27.70 -0.74
CA THR A 120 0.13 -27.44 -2.18
C THR A 120 0.85 -26.20 -2.69
N ARG A 121 1.30 -25.29 -1.80
CA ARG A 121 1.89 -23.99 -2.22
C ARG A 121 3.12 -23.53 -1.45
N VAL A 122 3.79 -24.42 -0.70
CA VAL A 122 4.95 -24.10 0.15
C VAL A 122 6.02 -23.29 -0.58
N GLU A 123 6.40 -23.68 -1.80
CA GLU A 123 7.47 -23.00 -2.56
C GLU A 123 7.07 -21.56 -2.94
N VAL A 124 5.84 -21.35 -3.39
CA VAL A 124 5.33 -20.02 -3.77
C VAL A 124 5.15 -19.15 -2.53
N THR A 125 4.61 -19.68 -1.45
CA THR A 125 4.48 -18.96 -0.18
C THR A 125 5.85 -18.51 0.31
N LYS A 126 6.85 -19.40 0.27
CA LYS A 126 8.23 -19.05 0.64
C LYS A 126 8.80 -17.95 -0.26
N GLU A 127 8.67 -18.07 -1.58
CA GLU A 127 9.13 -17.03 -2.51
C GLU A 127 8.50 -15.67 -2.22
N LEU A 128 7.18 -15.66 -1.98
CA LEU A 128 6.45 -14.44 -1.63
C LEU A 128 6.92 -13.87 -0.28
N MET A 129 7.14 -14.70 0.73
CA MET A 129 7.64 -14.26 2.03
C MET A 129 9.08 -13.74 1.98
N ASP A 130 9.96 -14.43 1.26
CA ASP A 130 11.34 -13.98 1.04
C ASP A 130 11.32 -12.60 0.35
N TRP A 131 10.46 -12.41 -0.66
CA TRP A 131 10.28 -11.10 -1.31
C TRP A 131 9.69 -10.04 -0.37
N MET A 132 8.71 -10.42 0.47
CA MET A 132 8.08 -9.50 1.43
C MET A 132 9.06 -9.06 2.51
N GLN A 133 10.02 -9.89 2.91
CA GLN A 133 11.00 -9.57 3.95
C GLN A 133 12.23 -8.81 3.43
N ASP A 134 12.52 -8.88 2.14
CA ASP A 134 13.65 -8.18 1.52
C ASP A 134 13.41 -6.66 1.42
N ARG A 135 13.86 -5.91 2.43
CA ARG A 135 13.75 -4.44 2.46
C ARG A 135 14.64 -3.73 1.42
N GLU A 136 15.67 -4.40 0.90
CA GLU A 136 16.70 -3.81 0.04
C GLU A 136 16.40 -4.01 -1.45
N ALA A 137 15.54 -4.97 -1.80
CA ALA A 137 15.15 -5.21 -3.20
C ALA A 137 14.54 -3.95 -3.84
N PRO A 138 15.02 -3.55 -5.04
CA PRO A 138 14.62 -2.31 -5.69
C PRO A 138 13.14 -2.30 -6.12
N GLN A 139 12.59 -3.46 -6.45
CA GLN A 139 11.17 -3.61 -6.74
C GLN A 139 10.41 -3.76 -5.42
N ARG A 140 9.66 -2.72 -5.06
CA ARG A 140 8.80 -2.65 -3.86
C ARG A 140 7.32 -2.90 -4.15
N LEU A 141 6.98 -3.27 -5.38
CA LEU A 141 5.65 -3.68 -5.78
C LEU A 141 5.71 -5.13 -6.27
N LEU A 142 4.87 -6.00 -5.72
CA LEU A 142 4.58 -7.32 -6.24
C LEU A 142 3.15 -7.33 -6.72
N CYS A 143 2.94 -7.78 -7.95
CA CYS A 143 1.61 -7.99 -8.50
C CYS A 143 1.42 -9.47 -8.83
N MET A 144 0.42 -10.11 -8.24
CA MET A 144 0.03 -11.48 -8.58
C MET A 144 -1.27 -11.47 -9.36
N THR A 145 -1.24 -12.01 -10.57
CA THR A 145 -2.41 -12.11 -11.44
C THR A 145 -2.80 -13.54 -11.74
N GLY A 146 -4.10 -13.79 -11.89
CA GLY A 146 -4.62 -15.11 -12.25
C GLY A 146 -6.15 -15.14 -12.31
N ALA A 147 -6.70 -16.20 -12.91
CA ALA A 147 -8.14 -16.40 -13.04
C ALA A 147 -8.87 -16.48 -11.68
N ALA A 148 -10.20 -16.36 -11.70
CA ALA A 148 -11.03 -16.68 -10.55
C ALA A 148 -10.78 -18.13 -10.09
N GLY A 149 -10.84 -18.38 -8.78
CA GLY A 149 -10.54 -19.72 -8.24
C GLY A 149 -9.06 -20.15 -8.31
N ALA A 150 -8.14 -19.32 -8.82
CA ALA A 150 -6.70 -19.65 -8.83
C ALA A 150 -6.05 -19.67 -7.43
N GLY A 151 -6.80 -19.36 -6.36
CA GLY A 151 -6.31 -19.32 -4.98
C GLY A 151 -5.43 -18.11 -4.66
N LYS A 152 -5.62 -16.98 -5.36
CA LYS A 152 -4.91 -15.71 -5.08
C LYS A 152 -5.18 -15.22 -3.66
N SER A 153 -6.45 -15.08 -3.29
CA SER A 153 -6.88 -14.64 -1.96
C SER A 153 -6.42 -15.59 -0.86
N ALA A 154 -6.33 -16.89 -1.14
CA ALA A 154 -5.80 -17.88 -0.20
C ALA A 154 -4.31 -17.64 0.08
N LEU A 155 -3.51 -17.42 -0.97
CA LEU A 155 -2.11 -17.04 -0.82
C LEU A 155 -1.99 -15.69 -0.08
N GLN A 156 -2.76 -14.69 -0.48
CA GLN A 156 -2.73 -13.37 0.14
C GLN A 156 -3.06 -13.44 1.64
N GLN A 157 -4.04 -14.26 2.02
CA GLN A 157 -4.42 -14.52 3.41
C GLN A 157 -3.26 -15.15 4.18
N THR A 158 -2.66 -16.22 3.65
CA THR A 158 -1.50 -16.87 4.27
C THR A 158 -0.34 -15.89 4.47
N ILE A 159 0.02 -15.11 3.45
CA ILE A 159 1.10 -14.12 3.56
C ILE A 159 0.77 -13.02 4.56
N ALA A 160 -0.49 -12.58 4.65
CA ALA A 160 -0.92 -11.60 5.66
C ALA A 160 -0.75 -12.17 7.09
N GLU A 161 -1.17 -13.41 7.32
CA GLU A 161 -1.05 -14.09 8.61
C GLU A 161 0.42 -14.29 9.01
N GLU A 162 1.28 -14.72 8.06
CA GLU A 162 2.71 -14.86 8.32
C GLU A 162 3.39 -13.51 8.60
N CYS A 163 3.08 -12.47 7.82
CA CYS A 163 3.59 -11.12 8.06
C CYS A 163 3.13 -10.58 9.42
N SER A 164 1.90 -10.87 9.83
CA SER A 164 1.35 -10.51 11.14
C SER A 164 2.11 -11.22 12.26
N GLY A 165 2.33 -12.53 12.13
CA GLY A 165 3.11 -13.34 13.07
C GLY A 165 4.57 -12.88 13.20
N SER A 166 5.18 -12.36 12.12
CA SER A 166 6.53 -11.79 12.13
C SER A 166 6.59 -10.30 12.48
N ASN A 167 5.47 -9.66 12.82
CA ASN A 167 5.37 -8.21 13.08
C ASN A 167 5.91 -7.32 11.94
N THR A 168 5.74 -7.77 10.69
CA THR A 168 6.11 -7.03 9.47
C THR A 168 4.89 -6.48 8.75
N LEU A 169 3.70 -7.00 9.03
CA LEU A 169 2.43 -6.51 8.49
C LEU A 169 2.15 -5.09 8.98
N GLY A 170 2.15 -4.14 8.04
CA GLY A 170 1.73 -2.75 8.31
C GLY A 170 0.26 -2.50 7.97
N SER A 171 -0.26 -3.15 6.92
CA SER A 171 -1.68 -3.08 6.56
C SER A 171 -2.09 -4.21 5.63
N ALA A 172 -3.32 -4.70 5.77
CA ALA A 172 -3.97 -5.51 4.76
C ALA A 172 -5.37 -4.96 4.42
N PHE A 173 -5.77 -5.05 3.16
CA PHE A 173 -7.10 -4.71 2.69
C PHE A 173 -7.58 -5.75 1.68
N PHE A 174 -8.69 -6.41 1.99
CA PHE A 174 -9.30 -7.39 1.11
C PHE A 174 -10.57 -6.80 0.52
N PHE A 175 -10.58 -6.57 -0.80
CA PHE A 175 -11.80 -6.18 -1.50
C PHE A 175 -12.87 -7.30 -1.42
N SER A 176 -14.12 -6.94 -1.67
CA SER A 176 -15.24 -7.88 -1.83
C SER A 176 -16.29 -7.25 -2.72
N ALA A 177 -16.54 -7.82 -3.90
CA ALA A 177 -17.50 -7.29 -4.86
C ALA A 177 -18.92 -7.19 -4.27
N GLY A 178 -19.25 -8.13 -3.36
CA GLY A 178 -20.54 -8.21 -2.67
C GLY A 178 -20.71 -7.26 -1.49
N ASP A 179 -19.67 -6.52 -1.10
CA ASP A 179 -19.71 -5.63 0.05
C ASP A 179 -19.49 -4.15 -0.36
N PRO A 180 -20.52 -3.28 -0.27
CA PRO A 180 -20.42 -1.88 -0.65
C PRO A 180 -19.37 -1.06 0.10
N THR A 181 -18.88 -1.54 1.24
CA THR A 181 -17.80 -0.88 2.00
C THR A 181 -16.41 -1.27 1.50
N ARG A 182 -16.33 -2.34 0.68
CA ARG A 182 -15.10 -2.99 0.22
C ARG A 182 -15.06 -3.24 -1.28
N ASN A 183 -15.99 -2.66 -2.06
CA ASN A 183 -16.02 -2.77 -3.52
C ASN A 183 -15.68 -1.43 -4.22
N ASN A 184 -15.15 -0.45 -3.49
CA ASN A 184 -14.76 0.84 -4.02
C ASN A 184 -13.63 1.45 -3.18
N LEU A 185 -13.16 2.63 -3.59
CA LEU A 185 -11.98 3.27 -3.01
C LEU A 185 -12.24 4.08 -1.73
N SER A 186 -13.49 4.22 -1.28
CA SER A 186 -13.84 5.16 -0.21
C SER A 186 -13.17 4.84 1.13
N CYS A 187 -13.01 3.56 1.45
CA CYS A 187 -12.49 3.09 2.73
C CYS A 187 -11.03 2.64 2.68
N ILE A 188 -10.41 2.46 1.49
CA ILE A 188 -9.08 1.84 1.42
C ILE A 188 -8.00 2.69 2.11
N VAL A 189 -7.94 3.98 1.81
CA VAL A 189 -6.92 4.87 2.40
C VAL A 189 -7.15 5.07 3.90
N PRO A 190 -8.37 5.35 4.39
CA PRO A 190 -8.64 5.39 5.84
C PRO A 190 -8.23 4.09 6.55
N THR A 191 -8.49 2.93 5.93
CA THR A 191 -8.17 1.61 6.49
C THR A 191 -6.67 1.36 6.55
N ILE A 192 -5.92 1.75 5.51
CA ILE A 192 -4.45 1.70 5.52
C ILE A 192 -3.89 2.64 6.58
N ALA A 193 -4.32 3.90 6.60
CA ALA A 193 -3.84 4.90 7.56
C ALA A 193 -4.11 4.48 9.01
N CYS A 194 -5.29 3.91 9.27
CA CYS A 194 -5.64 3.38 10.59
C CYS A 194 -4.69 2.25 11.00
N GLN A 195 -4.50 1.23 10.15
CA GLN A 195 -3.62 0.09 10.47
C GLN A 195 -2.18 0.55 10.73
N LEU A 196 -1.63 1.42 9.88
CA LEU A 196 -0.29 1.97 10.08
C LEU A 196 -0.19 2.78 11.40
N GLY A 197 -1.19 3.62 11.70
CA GLY A 197 -1.23 4.39 12.93
C GLY A 197 -1.28 3.52 14.20
N LEU A 198 -1.86 2.32 14.13
CA LEU A 198 -1.87 1.40 15.29
C LEU A 198 -0.47 0.90 15.68
N HIS A 199 0.51 0.93 14.77
CA HIS A 199 1.88 0.50 15.04
C HIS A 199 2.76 1.58 15.70
N ASN A 200 2.36 2.86 15.67
CA ASN A 200 3.14 3.94 16.25
C ASN A 200 2.22 5.08 16.79
N PRO A 201 2.24 5.37 18.10
CA PRO A 201 1.41 6.43 18.69
C PRO A 201 1.62 7.82 18.08
N ALA A 202 2.85 8.20 17.74
CA ALA A 202 3.10 9.50 17.13
C ALA A 202 2.50 9.60 15.71
N LEU A 203 2.49 8.49 14.95
CA LEU A 203 1.81 8.39 13.66
C LEU A 203 0.29 8.48 13.83
N ARG A 204 -0.27 7.75 14.80
CA ARG A 204 -1.69 7.84 15.17
C ARG A 204 -2.12 9.28 15.45
N ASP A 205 -1.36 9.98 16.29
CA ASP A 205 -1.66 11.36 16.70
C ASP A 205 -1.49 12.33 15.52
N ALA A 206 -0.46 12.15 14.70
CA ALA A 206 -0.24 12.96 13.51
C ALA A 206 -1.39 12.82 12.50
N ILE A 207 -1.88 11.60 12.26
CA ILE A 207 -3.03 11.33 11.40
C ILE A 207 -4.30 11.96 11.99
N GLY A 208 -4.54 11.78 13.29
CA GLY A 208 -5.68 12.38 14.00
C GLY A 208 -5.72 13.89 13.83
N LYS A 209 -4.58 14.56 14.01
CA LYS A 209 -4.46 16.02 13.83
C LYS A 209 -4.76 16.46 12.40
N VAL A 210 -4.25 15.76 11.39
CA VAL A 210 -4.56 16.07 9.97
C VAL A 210 -6.06 16.04 9.69
N ILE A 211 -6.78 15.09 10.31
CA ILE A 211 -8.23 14.93 10.14
C ILE A 211 -8.99 16.01 10.91
N GLU A 212 -8.55 16.38 12.12
CA GLU A 212 -9.13 17.50 12.89
C GLU A 212 -9.02 18.82 12.14
N ASP A 213 -7.85 19.06 11.51
CA ASP A 213 -7.59 20.27 10.73
C ASP A 213 -8.36 20.27 9.39
N ASN A 214 -8.69 19.08 8.84
CA ASN A 214 -9.42 18.95 7.58
C ASN A 214 -10.39 17.73 7.59
N PRO A 215 -11.57 17.86 8.22
CA PRO A 215 -12.54 16.75 8.31
C PRO A 215 -13.10 16.30 6.95
N LEU A 216 -13.03 17.16 5.93
CA LEU A 216 -13.46 16.85 4.56
C LEU A 216 -12.47 15.97 3.79
N ILE A 217 -11.36 15.54 4.41
CA ILE A 217 -10.35 14.69 3.78
C ILE A 217 -10.95 13.43 3.14
N PHE A 218 -11.93 12.79 3.80
CA PHE A 218 -12.61 11.58 3.30
C PHE A 218 -13.44 11.79 2.03
N LYS A 219 -13.70 13.04 1.64
CA LYS A 219 -14.39 13.40 0.39
C LYS A 219 -13.43 13.84 -0.72
N LYS A 220 -12.13 13.84 -0.46
CA LYS A 220 -11.10 14.16 -1.46
C LYS A 220 -10.71 12.90 -2.25
N LYS A 221 -10.06 13.12 -3.41
CA LYS A 221 -9.48 12.03 -4.21
C LYS A 221 -8.52 11.18 -3.39
N ILE A 222 -8.43 9.87 -3.67
CA ILE A 222 -7.63 8.95 -2.86
C ILE A 222 -6.15 9.29 -2.84
N LYS A 223 -5.61 9.86 -3.92
CA LYS A 223 -4.23 10.38 -3.95
C LYS A 223 -3.99 11.44 -2.89
N ILE A 224 -4.93 12.36 -2.69
CA ILE A 224 -4.83 13.41 -1.65
C ILE A 224 -4.95 12.79 -0.27
N GLN A 225 -5.88 11.84 -0.09
CA GLN A 225 -6.01 11.12 1.18
C GLN A 225 -4.71 10.38 1.53
N MET A 226 -4.11 9.65 0.58
CA MET A 226 -2.91 8.86 0.82
C MET A 226 -1.72 9.77 1.14
N ASP A 227 -1.57 10.87 0.42
CA ASP A 227 -0.52 11.84 0.68
C ASP A 227 -0.64 12.48 2.08
N MET A 228 -1.85 12.92 2.45
CA MET A 228 -2.07 13.63 3.71
C MET A 228 -2.14 12.71 4.93
N LEU A 229 -2.65 11.49 4.80
CA LEU A 229 -2.88 10.56 5.91
C LEU A 229 -1.76 9.53 6.06
N VAL A 230 -0.95 9.28 5.02
CA VAL A 230 0.14 8.29 5.07
C VAL A 230 1.49 8.93 4.77
N VAL A 231 1.68 9.49 3.58
CA VAL A 231 3.01 9.93 3.13
C VAL A 231 3.57 11.06 3.99
N THR A 232 2.81 12.14 4.14
CA THR A 232 3.25 13.36 4.83
C THR A 232 3.49 13.11 6.32
N PRO A 233 2.57 12.49 7.09
CA PRO A 233 2.81 12.17 8.49
C PRO A 233 4.02 11.25 8.68
N PHE A 234 4.14 10.21 7.86
CA PHE A 234 5.22 9.23 7.98
C PHE A 234 6.59 9.87 7.75
N LYS A 235 6.75 10.64 6.67
CA LYS A 235 8.00 11.36 6.37
C LYS A 235 8.36 12.36 7.46
N ARG A 236 7.38 13.11 7.98
CA ARG A 236 7.61 14.08 9.06
C ARG A 236 8.18 13.40 10.30
N LEU A 237 7.61 12.27 10.69
CA LEU A 237 8.03 11.53 11.89
C LEU A 237 9.37 10.81 11.71
N CYS A 238 9.68 10.36 10.49
CA CYS A 238 11.03 9.89 10.17
C CYS A 238 12.06 11.00 10.32
N ALA A 239 11.76 12.20 9.82
CA ALA A 239 12.66 13.35 9.90
C ALA A 239 12.86 13.88 11.34
N SER A 240 11.85 13.74 12.21
CA SER A 240 11.96 14.12 13.62
C SER A 240 12.57 13.02 14.52
N GLY A 241 12.75 11.81 14.00
CA GLY A 241 13.25 10.66 14.77
C GLY A 241 12.20 10.00 15.68
N GLU A 242 10.93 10.38 15.57
CA GLU A 242 9.81 9.78 16.33
C GLU A 242 9.34 8.44 15.72
N LEU A 243 9.77 8.15 14.50
CA LEU A 243 9.49 6.91 13.79
C LEU A 243 10.76 6.43 13.10
N ASP A 244 11.17 5.19 13.37
CA ASP A 244 12.27 4.53 12.65
C ASP A 244 11.72 3.70 11.49
N ARG A 245 12.04 4.14 10.27
CA ARG A 245 11.69 3.49 9.02
C ARG A 245 12.14 2.02 8.95
N ASN A 246 13.31 1.72 9.50
CA ASN A 246 13.96 0.43 9.31
C ASN A 246 13.33 -0.67 10.17
N THR A 247 12.67 -0.28 11.26
CA THR A 247 11.98 -1.19 12.18
C THR A 247 10.47 -1.17 12.00
N PHE A 248 9.90 -0.13 11.37
CA PHE A 248 8.47 -0.03 11.12
C PHE A 248 7.92 -1.20 10.26
N PRO A 249 6.74 -1.76 10.57
CA PRO A 249 6.09 -2.80 9.76
C PRO A 249 5.78 -2.28 8.35
N HIS A 250 6.31 -2.95 7.34
CA HIS A 250 6.43 -2.39 5.99
C HIS A 250 5.58 -3.11 4.93
N ALA A 251 4.99 -4.26 5.26
CA ALA A 251 4.16 -5.02 4.34
C ALA A 251 2.76 -4.39 4.20
N ILE A 252 2.36 -4.07 2.97
CA ILE A 252 1.01 -3.63 2.63
C ILE A 252 0.40 -4.61 1.62
N LEU A 253 -0.66 -5.32 2.01
CA LEU A 253 -1.32 -6.32 1.17
C LEU A 253 -2.68 -5.82 0.69
N ILE A 254 -2.95 -5.95 -0.61
CA ILE A 254 -4.22 -5.56 -1.24
C ILE A 254 -4.73 -6.74 -2.06
N ASP A 255 -5.75 -7.42 -1.56
CA ASP A 255 -6.37 -8.56 -2.25
C ASP A 255 -7.61 -8.15 -3.05
N GLY A 256 -7.78 -8.78 -4.22
CA GLY A 256 -9.01 -8.68 -5.00
C GLY A 256 -9.22 -7.31 -5.64
N LEU A 257 -8.18 -6.64 -6.13
CA LEU A 257 -8.33 -5.31 -6.75
C LEU A 257 -9.38 -5.28 -7.88
N ASP A 258 -9.58 -6.39 -8.59
CA ASP A 258 -10.61 -6.57 -9.63
C ASP A 258 -12.04 -6.50 -9.08
N GLU A 259 -12.21 -6.73 -7.78
CA GLU A 259 -13.50 -6.59 -7.10
C GLU A 259 -13.80 -5.13 -6.72
N CYS A 260 -12.87 -4.21 -6.96
CA CYS A 260 -13.14 -2.78 -6.94
C CYS A 260 -13.94 -2.40 -8.19
N SER A 261 -15.16 -1.92 -7.96
CA SER A 261 -16.06 -1.42 -9.00
C SER A 261 -15.40 -0.32 -9.83
N GLY A 262 -15.39 -0.50 -11.16
CA GLY A 262 -14.86 0.45 -12.12
C GLY A 262 -13.37 0.30 -12.39
N GLU A 263 -13.00 0.11 -13.66
CA GLU A 263 -11.60 0.04 -14.09
C GLU A 263 -10.86 1.36 -13.83
N GLU A 264 -11.57 2.49 -13.86
CA GLU A 264 -11.04 3.80 -13.50
C GLU A 264 -10.61 3.87 -12.04
N ASN A 265 -11.35 3.22 -11.13
CA ASN A 265 -10.98 3.16 -9.72
C ASN A 265 -9.77 2.25 -9.51
N GLN A 266 -9.71 1.12 -10.20
CA GLN A 266 -8.54 0.24 -10.18
C GLN A 266 -7.28 1.00 -10.66
N ALA A 267 -7.39 1.72 -11.78
CA ALA A 267 -6.31 2.54 -12.31
C ALA A 267 -5.93 3.71 -11.37
N GLU A 268 -6.90 4.37 -10.74
CA GLU A 268 -6.66 5.44 -9.77
C GLU A 268 -5.87 4.92 -8.56
N LEU A 269 -6.21 3.73 -8.06
CA LEU A 269 -5.50 3.12 -6.95
C LEU A 269 -4.07 2.72 -7.33
N LEU A 270 -3.87 2.08 -8.48
CA LEU A 270 -2.53 1.72 -8.98
C LEU A 270 -1.65 2.97 -9.17
N SER A 271 -2.20 4.03 -9.76
CA SER A 271 -1.50 5.32 -9.91
C SER A 271 -1.20 5.97 -8.56
N THR A 272 -2.13 5.89 -7.60
CA THR A 272 -1.94 6.40 -6.24
C THR A 272 -0.83 5.64 -5.51
N ILE A 273 -0.80 4.31 -5.59
CA ILE A 273 0.26 3.48 -4.99
C ILE A 273 1.62 3.86 -5.59
N LYS A 274 1.71 4.00 -6.92
CA LYS A 274 2.94 4.47 -7.56
C LYS A 274 3.39 5.80 -7.00
N HIS A 275 2.55 6.83 -7.09
CA HIS A 275 2.96 8.20 -6.79
C HIS A 275 3.12 8.47 -5.30
N CYS A 276 2.36 7.80 -4.43
CA CYS A 276 2.39 8.03 -3.00
C CYS A 276 3.34 7.06 -2.28
N LEU A 277 3.40 5.79 -2.67
CA LEU A 277 4.13 4.77 -1.91
C LEU A 277 5.46 4.35 -2.59
N LEU A 278 5.52 4.33 -3.92
CA LEU A 278 6.71 3.87 -4.67
C LEU A 278 7.66 5.03 -5.07
N ASP A 279 7.12 6.16 -5.52
CA ASP A 279 7.91 7.34 -5.92
C ASP A 279 8.45 8.12 -4.70
N ASN A 280 8.05 7.74 -3.48
CA ASN A 280 8.49 8.34 -2.23
C ASN A 280 9.41 7.39 -1.45
N ASP A 281 10.32 7.98 -0.67
CA ASP A 281 11.24 7.28 0.21
C ASP A 281 10.52 6.74 1.47
N LEU A 282 9.68 5.73 1.27
CA LEU A 282 8.93 5.02 2.30
C LEU A 282 9.41 3.56 2.37
N PRO A 283 9.28 2.88 3.52
CA PRO A 283 9.74 1.49 3.65
C PRO A 283 8.79 0.49 2.99
N PHE A 284 7.62 0.92 2.53
CA PHE A 284 6.53 0.01 2.19
C PHE A 284 6.83 -0.88 0.99
N ARG A 285 6.53 -2.17 1.16
CA ARG A 285 6.48 -3.19 0.12
C ARG A 285 5.02 -3.56 -0.09
N ILE A 286 4.52 -3.32 -1.30
CA ILE A 286 3.11 -3.49 -1.63
C ILE A 286 2.94 -4.78 -2.41
N PHE A 287 2.03 -5.64 -1.95
CA PHE A 287 1.62 -6.84 -2.64
C PHE A 287 0.15 -6.72 -3.06
N ILE A 288 -0.10 -6.65 -4.36
CA ILE A 288 -1.44 -6.62 -4.97
C ILE A 288 -1.75 -7.98 -5.59
N ALA A 289 -2.90 -8.55 -5.25
CA ALA A 289 -3.47 -9.71 -5.93
C ALA A 289 -4.73 -9.32 -6.70
N SER A 290 -4.83 -9.74 -7.96
CA SER A 290 -5.98 -9.40 -8.80
C SER A 290 -6.18 -10.33 -10.00
N ARG A 291 -7.36 -10.31 -10.62
CA ARG A 291 -7.52 -10.80 -12.00
C ARG A 291 -6.78 -9.87 -12.96
N PRO A 292 -6.33 -10.38 -14.12
CA PRO A 292 -5.70 -9.55 -15.14
C PRO A 292 -6.76 -8.76 -15.91
N GLU A 293 -7.52 -7.87 -15.26
CA GLU A 293 -8.47 -6.96 -15.92
C GLU A 293 -7.74 -5.87 -16.70
N TRP A 294 -8.46 -5.06 -17.49
CA TRP A 294 -7.83 -4.13 -18.43
C TRP A 294 -6.92 -3.11 -17.73
N ALA A 295 -7.34 -2.54 -16.59
CA ALA A 295 -6.53 -1.58 -15.84
C ALA A 295 -5.24 -2.21 -15.29
N ILE A 296 -5.31 -3.46 -14.79
CA ILE A 296 -4.18 -4.21 -14.26
C ILE A 296 -3.19 -4.58 -15.37
N ARG A 297 -3.70 -5.12 -16.49
CA ARG A 297 -2.89 -5.48 -17.67
C ARG A 297 -2.16 -4.26 -18.23
N THR A 298 -2.89 -3.18 -18.49
CA THR A 298 -2.31 -1.95 -19.08
C THR A 298 -1.26 -1.31 -18.16
N ALA A 299 -1.34 -1.53 -16.84
CA ALA A 299 -0.32 -1.04 -15.92
C ALA A 299 0.93 -1.93 -15.87
N LEU A 300 0.79 -3.25 -16.07
CA LEU A 300 1.85 -4.24 -15.80
C LEU A 300 2.44 -4.90 -17.04
N ASP A 301 1.76 -4.90 -18.18
CA ASP A 301 2.24 -5.58 -19.38
C ASP A 301 3.48 -4.89 -19.96
N ASN A 302 4.30 -5.67 -20.66
CA ASN A 302 5.52 -5.17 -21.29
C ASN A 302 5.27 -4.49 -22.63
N GLU A 303 4.16 -4.81 -23.31
CA GLU A 303 3.86 -4.34 -24.67
C GLU A 303 2.36 -4.01 -24.84
N PRO A 304 1.99 -2.71 -24.97
CA PRO A 304 2.86 -1.55 -24.73
C PRO A 304 3.34 -1.52 -23.28
N GLU A 305 4.53 -0.98 -23.03
CA GLU A 305 5.13 -0.95 -21.70
C GLU A 305 4.26 -0.17 -20.70
N GLY A 306 3.64 -0.90 -19.78
CA GLY A 306 2.82 -0.35 -18.72
C GLY A 306 3.63 0.46 -17.72
N TYR A 307 3.00 1.47 -17.12
CA TYR A 307 3.68 2.41 -16.22
C TYR A 307 4.17 1.80 -14.89
N LEU A 308 3.80 0.56 -14.58
CA LEU A 308 4.30 -0.24 -13.45
C LEU A 308 5.20 -1.40 -13.88
N TYR A 309 5.36 -1.70 -15.17
CA TYR A 309 6.07 -2.89 -15.66
C TYR A 309 7.45 -3.08 -15.01
N ARG A 310 8.30 -2.04 -15.05
CA ARG A 310 9.66 -2.10 -14.45
C ARG A 310 9.66 -2.04 -12.92
N LEU A 311 8.61 -1.48 -12.33
CA LEU A 311 8.50 -1.28 -10.88
C LEU A 311 7.95 -2.53 -10.17
N ALA A 312 7.22 -3.38 -10.89
CA ALA A 312 6.53 -4.53 -10.35
C ALA A 312 7.33 -5.83 -10.56
N TYR A 313 7.43 -6.64 -9.51
CA TYR A 313 7.66 -8.07 -9.65
C TYR A 313 6.31 -8.72 -9.99
N HIS A 314 6.10 -9.07 -11.26
CA HIS A 314 4.82 -9.58 -11.76
C HIS A 314 4.82 -11.11 -11.80
N ILE A 315 3.99 -11.71 -10.96
CA ILE A 315 3.74 -13.15 -10.91
C ILE A 315 2.41 -13.44 -11.61
N LYS A 316 2.44 -14.31 -12.63
CA LYS A 316 1.24 -14.85 -13.28
C LYS A 316 1.03 -16.28 -12.78
N LEU A 317 -0.07 -16.54 -12.07
CA LEU A 317 -0.35 -17.89 -11.53
C LEU A 317 -0.57 -18.95 -12.63
N SER A 318 -0.96 -18.54 -13.83
CA SER A 318 -0.95 -19.40 -15.03
C SER A 318 0.44 -19.99 -15.28
N ASP A 319 1.48 -19.19 -15.07
CA ASP A 319 2.87 -19.54 -15.37
C ASP A 319 3.50 -20.38 -14.26
N ILE A 320 2.97 -20.28 -13.03
CA ILE A 320 3.36 -21.17 -11.94
C ILE A 320 2.76 -22.56 -12.15
N ARG A 321 1.49 -22.65 -12.57
CA ARG A 321 0.85 -23.94 -12.87
C ARG A 321 1.61 -24.71 -13.95
N SER A 322 2.13 -24.05 -14.98
CA SER A 322 2.94 -24.71 -16.02
C SER A 322 4.33 -25.17 -15.54
N ARG A 323 4.83 -24.60 -14.43
CA ARG A 323 6.10 -24.98 -13.79
C ARG A 323 5.96 -26.09 -12.73
N ASP A 324 4.75 -26.34 -12.22
CA ASP A 324 4.53 -27.44 -11.26
C ASP A 324 4.80 -28.78 -11.96
N ARG A 325 5.76 -29.57 -11.42
CA ARG A 325 6.11 -30.89 -11.94
C ARG A 325 4.92 -31.85 -11.98
N ARG A 326 3.89 -31.62 -11.15
CA ARG A 326 2.62 -32.39 -11.17
C ARG A 326 1.75 -32.03 -12.37
N ALA A 327 1.74 -30.77 -12.81
CA ALA A 327 1.05 -30.33 -14.03
C ALA A 327 1.83 -30.70 -15.30
N GLN A 328 3.13 -30.97 -15.17
CA GLN A 328 3.95 -31.61 -16.21
C GLN A 328 3.83 -33.15 -16.22
N SER A 329 2.97 -33.72 -15.38
CA SER A 329 2.61 -35.14 -15.49
C SER A 329 1.94 -35.39 -16.83
N PRO A 330 2.34 -36.42 -17.60
CA PRO A 330 1.73 -36.76 -18.89
C PRO A 330 0.24 -37.15 -18.81
N GLN A 331 -0.37 -37.10 -17.62
CA GLN A 331 -1.79 -37.34 -17.36
C GLN A 331 -2.59 -36.07 -17.02
N TRP A 332 -1.93 -34.92 -16.86
CA TRP A 332 -2.62 -33.65 -16.62
C TRP A 332 -3.08 -33.04 -17.96
N PRO A 333 -4.32 -32.50 -18.06
CA PRO A 333 -4.80 -31.90 -19.30
C PRO A 333 -3.86 -30.78 -19.75
N THR A 334 -3.50 -30.78 -21.03
CA THR A 334 -2.67 -29.73 -21.62
C THR A 334 -3.45 -28.42 -21.72
N GLN A 335 -2.74 -27.31 -21.94
CA GLN A 335 -3.38 -26.00 -22.14
C GLN A 335 -4.39 -26.03 -23.31
N GLU A 336 -4.11 -26.81 -24.35
CA GLU A 336 -5.00 -27.01 -25.50
C GLU A 336 -6.23 -27.87 -25.14
N ASP A 337 -6.11 -28.76 -24.17
CA ASP A 337 -7.25 -29.52 -23.63
C ASP A 337 -8.13 -28.63 -22.75
N ILE A 338 -7.54 -27.69 -22.00
CA ILE A 338 -8.26 -26.74 -21.15
C ILE A 338 -9.02 -25.73 -22.00
N GLU A 339 -8.41 -25.21 -23.07
CA GLU A 339 -9.06 -24.26 -23.99
C GLU A 339 -10.24 -24.91 -24.75
N LYS A 340 -10.19 -26.21 -25.02
CA LYS A 340 -11.34 -26.96 -25.56
C LYS A 340 -12.50 -27.10 -24.58
N LEU A 341 -12.28 -26.93 -23.27
CA LEU A 341 -13.36 -27.00 -22.27
C LEU A 341 -14.21 -25.73 -22.25
N ASP A 342 -13.64 -24.57 -22.60
CA ASP A 342 -14.38 -23.30 -22.65
C ASP A 342 -15.44 -23.27 -23.78
N ASP A 343 -15.30 -24.14 -24.80
CA ASP A 343 -16.19 -24.27 -25.95
C ASP A 343 -17.25 -25.39 -25.82
N LEU A 344 -17.25 -26.17 -24.72
CA LEU A 344 -18.12 -27.34 -24.54
C LEU A 344 -19.38 -27.06 -23.72
N HIS A 345 -20.48 -27.72 -24.07
CA HIS A 345 -21.71 -27.62 -23.29
C HIS A 345 -21.59 -28.38 -21.95
N GLU A 346 -22.31 -27.95 -20.92
CA GLU A 346 -22.24 -28.45 -19.53
C GLU A 346 -22.29 -29.99 -19.40
N HIS A 347 -23.08 -30.67 -20.23
CA HIS A 347 -23.16 -32.14 -20.27
C HIS A 347 -21.89 -32.85 -20.78
N GLU A 348 -21.13 -32.22 -21.69
CA GLU A 348 -19.87 -32.75 -22.22
C GLU A 348 -18.75 -32.56 -21.20
N LEU A 349 -18.75 -31.42 -20.49
CA LEU A 349 -17.87 -31.18 -19.34
C LEU A 349 -18.08 -32.21 -18.23
N ALA A 350 -19.34 -32.53 -17.90
CA ALA A 350 -19.67 -33.54 -16.90
C ALA A 350 -19.13 -34.93 -17.26
N ASN A 351 -19.18 -35.30 -18.55
CA ASN A 351 -18.66 -36.59 -19.03
C ASN A 351 -17.12 -36.65 -18.96
N ILE A 352 -16.45 -35.55 -19.29
CA ILE A 352 -14.98 -35.47 -19.21
C ILE A 352 -14.53 -35.53 -17.75
N VAL A 353 -15.14 -34.75 -16.86
CA VAL A 353 -14.82 -34.78 -15.42
C VAL A 353 -15.06 -36.18 -14.83
N LYS A 354 -16.16 -36.84 -15.23
CA LYS A 354 -16.47 -38.21 -14.82
C LYS A 354 -15.43 -39.21 -15.32
N SER A 355 -14.95 -39.06 -16.56
CA SER A 355 -13.88 -39.90 -17.12
C SER A 355 -12.60 -39.81 -16.30
N TYR A 356 -12.15 -38.59 -15.96
CA TYR A 356 -10.96 -38.40 -15.12
C TYR A 356 -11.16 -38.94 -13.70
N TYR A 357 -12.35 -38.76 -13.12
CA TYR A 357 -12.69 -39.33 -11.82
C TYR A 357 -12.66 -40.86 -11.83
N ASP A 358 -13.20 -41.51 -12.86
CA ASP A 358 -13.23 -42.96 -13.00
C ASP A 358 -11.82 -43.56 -13.20
N GLU A 359 -10.96 -42.87 -13.97
CA GLU A 359 -9.55 -43.27 -14.12
C GLU A 359 -8.76 -43.11 -12.82
N TRP A 360 -8.95 -41.99 -12.13
CA TRP A 360 -8.34 -41.75 -10.82
C TRP A 360 -8.80 -42.80 -9.81
N LYS A 361 -10.10 -43.09 -9.74
CA LYS A 361 -10.71 -44.07 -8.84
C LYS A 361 -10.14 -45.47 -9.06
N LYS A 362 -10.04 -45.93 -10.30
CA LYS A 362 -9.40 -47.22 -10.65
C LYS A 362 -7.97 -47.32 -10.13
N ARG A 363 -7.22 -46.22 -10.18
CA ARG A 363 -5.83 -46.18 -9.72
C ARG A 363 -5.73 -46.08 -8.19
N TYR A 364 -6.63 -45.33 -7.56
CA TYR A 364 -6.74 -45.23 -6.12
C TYR A 364 -7.04 -46.60 -5.49
N GLU A 365 -7.97 -47.33 -6.08
CA GLU A 365 -8.32 -48.71 -5.70
C GLU A 365 -7.19 -49.70 -5.99
N SER A 366 -6.40 -49.51 -7.06
CA SER A 366 -5.25 -50.37 -7.36
C SER A 366 -4.10 -50.25 -6.36
N HIS A 367 -4.06 -49.17 -5.57
CA HIS A 367 -3.10 -48.98 -4.47
C HIS A 367 -3.64 -49.47 -3.12
N GLY A 368 -4.80 -50.16 -3.10
CA GLY A 368 -5.38 -50.78 -1.91
C GLY A 368 -6.23 -49.86 -1.04
N PHE A 369 -6.50 -48.63 -1.49
CA PHE A 369 -7.40 -47.70 -0.81
C PHE A 369 -8.84 -47.90 -1.27
N LYS A 370 -9.79 -47.94 -0.35
CA LYS A 370 -11.23 -47.93 -0.66
C LYS A 370 -11.80 -46.54 -0.42
N LEU A 371 -12.59 -46.04 -1.37
CA LEU A 371 -13.40 -44.84 -1.15
C LEU A 371 -14.50 -45.17 -0.15
N ALA A 372 -14.71 -44.29 0.82
CA ALA A 372 -15.87 -44.40 1.71
C ALA A 372 -17.13 -44.17 0.87
N GLU A 373 -18.10 -45.09 0.97
CA GLU A 373 -19.42 -44.87 0.38
C GLU A 373 -20.11 -43.77 1.21
N GLU A 374 -20.47 -42.65 0.58
CA GLU A 374 -21.39 -41.69 1.16
C GLU A 374 -22.77 -42.38 1.25
N GLU A 375 -23.28 -42.55 2.46
CA GLU A 375 -24.69 -42.91 2.69
C GLU A 375 -25.57 -41.80 2.13
N GLU A 376 -26.55 -42.23 1.31
CA GLU A 376 -27.44 -41.42 0.46
C GLU A 376 -28.37 -40.46 1.22
#